data_AF-A0A133KTQ2-F1
#
_entry.id   AF-A0A133KTQ2-F1
#
_cell.length_a   1.000
_cell.length_b   1.000
_cell.length_c   1.000
_cell.angle_alpha   90.00
_cell.angle_beta   90.00
_cell.angle_gamma   90.00
#
_symmetry.space_group_name_H-M   'P 1'
#
loop_
_entity.id
_entity.type
_entity.pdbx_description
1 polymer ?
#
loop_
_entity_poly.entity_id
_entity_poly.type
_entity_poly.pdbx_seq_one_letter_code
_entity_poly.pdbx_strand_id
1 'polypeptide(L)'
;MRRWRRQDYGCWRVELVADMPRVDCPKCGVVVARVPWAEPGSRFTRDFESECAWPVSVANQKTVGGFPHIVWRTAGDIARRVAERLGTAMPSPLDGLAAIGVATMC
;
A
#
# COMPACT_ATOMS: atom_id res chain seq x y z
N MET A 1 5.85 -10.47 -19.29
CA MET A 1 5.45 -10.87 -17.92
C MET A 1 5.95 -9.90 -16.85
N ARG A 2 5.02 -9.31 -16.11
CA ARG A 2 5.27 -8.53 -14.89
C ARG A 2 4.96 -9.38 -13.66
N ARG A 3 5.65 -9.08 -12.55
CA ARG A 3 5.50 -9.77 -11.26
C ARG A 3 5.16 -8.77 -10.16
N TRP A 4 4.32 -9.21 -9.23
CA TRP A 4 3.98 -8.52 -8.00
C TRP A 4 4.14 -9.46 -6.81
N ARG A 5 4.67 -8.94 -5.71
CA ARG A 5 4.61 -9.65 -4.44
C ARG A 5 3.19 -9.54 -3.86
N ARG A 6 2.59 -10.69 -3.57
CA ARG A 6 1.32 -10.82 -2.87
C ARG A 6 1.55 -11.08 -1.38
N GLN A 7 0.52 -10.84 -0.56
CA GLN A 7 0.44 -11.36 0.80
C GLN A 7 0.90 -12.81 0.86
N ASP A 8 1.71 -13.11 1.87
CA ASP A 8 2.25 -14.44 2.08
C ASP A 8 1.13 -15.42 2.43
N TYR A 9 1.24 -16.64 1.90
CA TYR A 9 0.32 -17.71 2.22
C TYR A 9 0.95 -18.61 3.27
N GLY A 10 0.68 -18.32 4.54
CA GLY A 10 1.36 -18.97 5.65
C GLY A 10 2.86 -18.65 5.63
N CYS A 11 3.71 -19.68 5.55
CA CYS A 11 5.16 -19.52 5.43
C CYS A 11 5.65 -19.35 3.97
N TRP A 12 4.73 -19.34 3.00
CA TRP A 12 5.07 -19.31 1.58
C TRP A 12 4.99 -17.90 1.01
N ARG A 13 6.10 -17.49 0.41
CA ARG A 13 6.16 -16.29 -0.43
C ARG A 13 5.37 -16.50 -1.71
N VAL A 14 4.42 -15.62 -1.98
CA VAL A 14 3.55 -15.70 -3.18
C VAL A 14 3.83 -14.56 -4.14
N GLU A 15 3.97 -14.87 -5.42
CA GLU A 15 4.03 -13.89 -6.50
C GLU A 15 2.83 -14.04 -7.43
N LEU A 16 2.26 -12.91 -7.83
CA LEU A 16 1.33 -12.86 -8.95
C LEU A 16 2.11 -12.51 -10.22
N VAL A 17 1.93 -13.29 -11.27
CA VAL A 17 2.57 -13.07 -12.58
C VAL A 17 1.49 -12.91 -13.64
N ALA A 18 1.61 -11.87 -14.45
CA ALA A 18 0.70 -11.63 -15.56
C ALA A 18 1.43 -10.96 -16.73
N ASP A 19 0.94 -11.18 -17.94
CA ASP A 19 1.34 -10.38 -19.09
C ASP A 19 0.68 -9.01 -19.08
N MET A 20 1.45 -8.01 -19.48
CA MET A 20 1.08 -6.60 -19.36
C MET A 20 1.05 -5.97 -20.74
N PRO A 21 -0.11 -6.02 -21.42
CA PRO A 21 -0.25 -5.37 -22.71
C PRO A 21 -0.06 -3.86 -22.57
N ARG A 22 0.52 -3.26 -23.60
CA ARG A 22 0.50 -1.81 -23.79
C ARG A 22 -0.77 -1.44 -24.54
N VAL A 23 -1.42 -0.38 -24.08
CA VAL A 23 -2.65 0.16 -24.64
C VAL A 23 -2.34 1.53 -25.19
N ASP A 24 -2.66 1.76 -26.45
CA ASP A 24 -2.58 3.10 -27.05
C ASP A 24 -3.82 3.90 -26.65
N CYS A 25 -3.67 4.76 -25.64
CA CYS A 25 -4.73 5.60 -25.15
C CYS A 25 -4.70 6.95 -25.89
N PRO A 26 -5.78 7.35 -26.59
CA PRO A 26 -5.81 8.62 -27.33
C PRO A 26 -5.54 9.87 -26.46
N LYS A 27 -5.77 9.78 -25.14
CA LYS A 27 -5.56 10.89 -24.19
C LYS A 27 -4.24 10.83 -23.44
N CYS A 28 -3.67 9.64 -23.25
CA CYS A 28 -2.50 9.43 -22.39
C CYS A 28 -1.27 8.93 -23.16
N GLY A 29 -1.40 8.68 -24.47
CA GLY A 29 -0.41 7.96 -25.26
C GLY A 29 -0.35 6.48 -24.90
N VAL A 30 0.79 5.85 -25.20
CA VAL A 30 1.00 4.43 -24.95
C VAL A 30 1.26 4.17 -23.46
N VAL A 31 0.30 3.53 -22.80
CA VAL A 31 0.35 3.20 -21.38
C VAL A 31 0.35 1.68 -21.17
N VAL A 32 0.81 1.22 -20.01
CA VAL A 32 0.66 -0.18 -19.60
C VAL A 32 -0.75 -0.38 -19.03
N ALA A 33 -1.43 -1.46 -19.41
CA ALA A 33 -2.77 -1.77 -18.92
C ALA A 33 -2.83 -1.76 -17.38
N ARG A 34 -3.95 -1.30 -16.81
CA ARG A 34 -4.18 -1.41 -15.37
C ARG A 34 -4.52 -2.85 -14.99
N VAL A 35 -4.18 -3.21 -13.76
CA VAL A 35 -4.59 -4.47 -13.14
C VAL A 35 -5.42 -4.18 -11.89
N PRO A 36 -6.41 -5.01 -11.56
CA PRO A 36 -7.28 -4.74 -10.41
C PRO A 36 -6.55 -4.89 -9.06
N TRP A 37 -5.54 -5.77 -8.98
CA TRP A 37 -4.88 -6.13 -7.71
C TRP A 37 -3.71 -5.23 -7.29
N ALA A 38 -3.26 -4.27 -8.10
CA ALA A 38 -2.10 -3.42 -7.77
C ALA A 38 -2.27 -1.99 -8.29
N GLU A 39 -1.56 -1.05 -7.66
CA GLU A 39 -1.48 0.33 -8.17
C GLU A 39 -0.59 0.41 -9.42
N PRO A 40 -0.82 1.39 -10.30
CA PRO A 40 0.11 1.72 -11.37
C PRO A 40 1.53 1.89 -10.84
N GLY A 41 2.50 1.21 -11.46
CA GLY A 41 3.91 1.25 -11.04
C GLY A 41 4.27 0.40 -9.80
N SER A 42 3.32 0.02 -8.93
CA SER A 42 3.63 -0.76 -7.72
C SER A 42 4.06 -2.18 -8.05
N ARG A 43 5.09 -2.67 -7.35
CA ARG A 43 5.57 -4.07 -7.38
C ARG A 43 4.87 -4.96 -6.34
N PHE A 44 3.92 -4.40 -5.61
CA PHE A 44 3.17 -5.06 -4.55
C PHE A 44 1.69 -5.10 -4.91
N THR A 45 0.97 -6.12 -4.45
CA THR A 45 -0.49 -6.11 -4.50
C THR A 45 -1.05 -5.16 -3.45
N ARG A 46 -2.28 -4.66 -3.65
CA ARG A 46 -2.98 -3.83 -2.66
C ARG A 46 -3.09 -4.57 -1.32
N ASP A 47 -3.40 -5.87 -1.35
CA ASP A 47 -3.49 -6.70 -0.15
C ASP A 47 -2.16 -6.77 0.62
N PHE A 48 -1.04 -6.96 -0.09
CA PHE A 48 0.29 -6.95 0.53
C PHE A 48 0.61 -5.58 1.13
N GLU A 49 0.27 -4.51 0.41
CA GLU A 49 0.47 -3.15 0.92
C GLU A 49 -0.33 -2.89 2.20
N SER A 50 -1.58 -3.35 2.27
CA SER A 50 -2.41 -3.26 3.48
C SER A 50 -1.84 -4.06 4.65
N GLU A 51 -1.37 -5.29 4.40
CA GLU A 51 -0.71 -6.13 5.41
C GLU A 51 0.57 -5.48 5.95
N CYS A 52 1.37 -4.83 5.09
CA CYS A 52 2.56 -4.11 5.51
C CYS A 52 2.23 -2.86 6.34
N ALA A 53 1.15 -2.15 6.01
CA ALA A 53 0.80 -0.88 6.63
C ALA A 53 0.22 -1.05 8.04
N TRP A 54 -0.50 -2.13 8.31
CA TRP A 54 -1.12 -2.36 9.61
C TRP A 54 -0.11 -2.41 10.78
N PRO A 55 0.97 -3.20 10.73
CA PRO A 55 1.97 -3.21 11.80
C PRO A 55 2.65 -1.86 12.02
N VAL A 56 2.79 -1.04 10.96
CA VAL A 56 3.39 0.30 11.05
C VAL A 56 2.56 1.25 11.92
N SER A 57 1.23 1.06 12.00
CA SER A 57 0.37 1.91 12.85
C SER A 57 0.31 1.48 14.31
N VAL A 58 0.70 0.25 14.65
CA VAL A 58 0.51 -0.32 16.00
C VAL A 58 1.78 -0.83 16.67
N ALA A 59 2.90 -0.93 15.95
CA ALA A 59 4.12 -1.55 16.46
C ALA A 59 5.38 -0.74 16.15
N ASN A 60 6.41 -0.93 16.97
CA ASN A 60 7.72 -0.30 16.76
C ASN A 60 8.48 -0.94 15.59
N GLN A 61 9.48 -0.23 15.07
CA GLN A 61 10.29 -0.67 13.92
C GLN A 61 10.92 -2.06 14.10
N LYS A 62 11.34 -2.42 15.33
CA LYS A 62 11.96 -3.71 15.62
C LYS A 62 10.96 -4.86 15.44
N THR A 63 9.72 -4.65 15.88
CA THR A 63 8.62 -5.61 15.69
C THR A 63 8.24 -5.75 14.21
N VAL A 64 8.18 -4.66 13.46
CA VAL A 64 7.82 -4.67 12.03
C VAL A 64 8.95 -5.22 11.15
N GLY A 65 10.22 -5.06 11.53
CA GLY A 65 11.34 -5.54 10.72
C GLY A 65 11.35 -7.06 10.45
N GLY A 66 10.68 -7.86 11.30
CA GLY A 66 10.57 -9.32 11.15
C GLY A 66 9.46 -9.79 10.20
N PHE A 67 8.51 -8.91 9.86
CA PHE A 67 7.32 -9.27 9.08
C PHE A 67 6.76 -8.02 8.39
N PRO A 68 6.58 -8.01 7.04
CA PRO A 68 6.63 -9.11 6.06
C PRO A 68 7.93 -9.12 5.20
N HIS A 69 9.10 -9.07 5.83
CA HIS A 69 10.42 -9.12 5.16
C HIS A 69 10.65 -8.02 4.11
N ILE A 70 10.24 -6.79 4.41
CA ILE A 70 10.58 -5.60 3.62
C ILE A 70 11.44 -4.65 4.44
N VAL A 71 12.25 -3.83 3.75
CA VAL A 71 13.02 -2.80 4.43
C VAL A 71 12.10 -1.71 4.97
N TRP A 72 12.45 -1.15 6.13
CA TRP A 72 11.63 -0.15 6.83
C TRP A 72 11.21 1.03 5.96
N ARG A 73 12.12 1.53 5.13
CA ARG A 73 11.81 2.64 4.19
C ARG A 73 10.64 2.29 3.27
N THR A 74 10.63 1.08 2.73
CA THR A 74 9.53 0.59 1.89
C THR A 74 8.23 0.45 2.68
N ALA A 75 8.30 -0.01 3.93
CA ALA A 75 7.13 -0.08 4.81
C ALA A 75 6.50 1.31 5.03
N GLY A 76 7.32 2.34 5.28
CA GLY A 76 6.85 3.73 5.38
C GLY A 76 6.21 4.25 4.09
N ASP A 77 6.84 4.01 2.93
CA ASP A 77 6.28 4.39 1.62
C ASP A 77 4.96 3.68 1.30
N ILE A 78 4.81 2.44 1.75
CA ILE A 78 3.56 1.68 1.64
C ILE A 78 2.50 2.26 2.58
N ALA A 79 2.84 2.49 3.85
CA ALA A 79 1.92 3.03 4.84
C ALA A 79 1.34 4.38 4.42
N ARG A 80 2.18 5.29 3.89
CA ARG A 80 1.74 6.57 3.34
C ARG A 80 0.74 6.38 2.19
N ARG A 81 1.03 5.51 1.23
CA ARG A 81 0.12 5.22 0.10
C ARG A 81 -1.20 4.59 0.55
N VAL A 82 -1.16 3.70 1.54
CA VAL A 82 -2.38 3.13 2.15
C VAL A 82 -3.21 4.22 2.82
N ALA A 83 -2.58 5.10 3.61
CA ALA A 83 -3.26 6.22 4.25
C ALA A 83 -3.89 7.19 3.24
N GLU A 84 -3.17 7.55 2.17
CA GLU A 84 -3.70 8.38 1.08
C GLU A 84 -4.95 7.74 0.46
N ARG A 85 -4.92 6.43 0.15
CA ARG A 85 -6.10 5.72 -0.39
C ARG A 85 -7.27 5.72 0.58
N LEU A 86 -7.02 5.44 1.86
CA LEU A 86 -8.07 5.45 2.88
C LEU A 86 -8.69 6.83 3.05
N GLY A 87 -7.88 7.90 3.01
CA GLY A 87 -8.37 9.27 3.07
C GLY A 87 -9.24 9.67 1.88
N THR A 88 -9.10 9.02 0.73
CA THR A 88 -10.02 9.22 -0.42
C THR A 88 -11.26 8.34 -0.38
N ALA A 89 -11.20 7.19 0.30
CA ALA A 89 -12.27 6.19 0.31
C ALA A 89 -13.24 6.35 1.49
N MET A 90 -12.77 6.96 2.57
CA MET A 90 -13.53 7.16 3.81
C MET A 90 -13.85 8.65 3.98
N PRO A 91 -15.01 8.99 4.60
CA PRO A 91 -15.25 10.34 5.09
C PRO A 91 -14.11 10.80 5.99
N SER A 92 -13.87 12.10 6.04
CA SER A 92 -12.81 12.62 6.87
C SER A 92 -13.12 12.29 8.33
N PRO A 93 -12.16 11.79 9.12
CA PRO A 93 -12.33 11.65 10.57
C PRO A 93 -12.64 12.99 11.27
N LEU A 94 -12.43 14.10 10.56
CA LEU A 94 -12.66 15.47 11.02
C LEU A 94 -14.01 16.05 10.56
N ASP A 95 -14.82 15.31 9.80
CA ASP A 95 -16.14 15.77 9.38
C ASP A 95 -17.04 15.94 10.62
N GLY A 96 -17.59 17.15 10.82
CA GLY A 96 -18.46 17.46 11.96
C GLY A 96 -17.73 17.71 13.29
N LEU A 97 -16.40 17.85 13.25
CA LEU A 97 -15.59 18.06 14.44
C LEU A 97 -15.82 19.43 15.08
N ALA A 98 -16.25 19.44 16.35
CA ALA A 98 -16.53 20.66 17.11
C ALA A 98 -15.32 21.18 17.92
N ALA A 99 -14.38 20.31 18.29
CA ALA A 99 -13.21 20.67 19.09
C ALA A 99 -12.04 19.68 18.88
N ILE A 100 -10.80 20.18 18.92
CA ILE A 100 -9.54 19.40 18.92
C ILE A 100 -8.73 19.79 20.15
N GLY A 101 -8.31 18.79 20.94
CA GLY A 101 -7.33 18.98 22.01
C GLY A 101 -5.91 18.77 21.50
N VAL A 102 -4.97 19.62 21.93
CA VAL A 102 -3.53 19.46 21.66
C VAL A 102 -2.85 19.07 22.99
N ALA A 103 -2.10 17.97 22.99
CA ALA A 103 -1.29 17.54 24.12
C ALA A 103 0.17 17.44 23.70
N THR A 104 1.07 17.97 24.52
CA THR A 104 2.52 17.81 24.37
C THR A 104 2.98 16.63 25.21
N MET A 105 3.89 15.82 24.65
CA MET A 105 4.57 14.78 25.42
C MET A 105 5.60 15.44 26.35
N CYS A 106 5.56 15.08 27.64
CA CYS A 106 6.56 15.46 28.63
C CYS A 106 7.90 14.75 28.40
#